data_AF-A0AAD8AN83-F1
#
_entry.id   AF-A0AAD8AN83-F1
#
_cell.length_a   1.000
_cell.length_b   1.000
_cell.length_c   1.000
_cell.angle_alpha   90.00
_cell.angle_beta   90.00
_cell.angle_gamma   90.00
#
_symmetry.space_group_name_H-M   'P 1'
#
loop_
_entity.id
_entity.type
_entity.pdbx_description
1 polymer ?
#
loop_
_entity_poly.entity_id
_entity_poly.type
_entity_poly.pdbx_seq_one_letter_code
_entity_poly.pdbx_strand_id
1 'polypeptide(L)'
;MTPTIKQETQNLKGKWANLRAENPHLRIRDAAEKLNVSEAELLATEIGASVVLLEPKCARDFAGTRKNRRIMALTRNEEIVHERKGEYKNVEIMSGHAQMALAVNEDIDLRIFLVNWHFAFAVTNESQRGTMRSLQFFDIDGTAVHKVFLTEKSNLDEYEKIIEKYRHPNQNETLEFKAKPAKEAEKPDSEIDIEGFRKGWAKFKRHARFLSFDAKVRRVAREQALRVADREMAYEVDAKKFSFRVGRSRERKASDYGFRRKRGNYSDSHRSRRKSSRRARLV
;
A
#
# COMPACT_ATOMS: atom_id res chain seq x y z
N MET A 1 -21.31 0.79 -32.90
CA MET A 1 -19.92 0.33 -33.06
C MET A 1 -19.26 0.40 -31.69
N THR A 2 -18.80 -0.71 -31.16
CA THR A 2 -18.05 -0.76 -29.89
C THR A 2 -16.68 -0.12 -30.12
N PRO A 3 -16.26 0.87 -29.31
CA PRO A 3 -14.93 1.47 -29.46
C PRO A 3 -13.84 0.40 -29.29
N THR A 4 -12.74 0.54 -30.03
CA THR A 4 -11.57 -0.32 -29.87
C THR A 4 -10.78 0.07 -28.61
N ILE A 5 -10.04 -0.86 -28.01
CA ILE A 5 -9.22 -0.62 -26.81
C ILE A 5 -8.33 0.63 -26.94
N LYS A 6 -7.76 0.89 -28.14
CA LYS A 6 -6.98 2.12 -28.41
C LYS A 6 -7.83 3.40 -28.35
N GLN A 7 -9.07 3.38 -28.82
CA GLN A 7 -10.00 4.51 -28.74
C GLN A 7 -10.46 4.75 -27.30
N GLU A 8 -10.66 3.70 -26.51
CA GLU A 8 -10.97 3.80 -25.08
C GLU A 8 -9.81 4.42 -24.30
N THR A 9 -8.56 4.00 -24.55
CA THR A 9 -7.37 4.58 -23.92
C THR A 9 -7.16 6.06 -24.31
N GLN A 10 -7.36 6.42 -25.58
CA GLN A 10 -7.26 7.82 -26.01
C GLN A 10 -8.36 8.69 -25.39
N ASN A 11 -9.58 8.16 -25.26
CA ASN A 11 -10.68 8.82 -24.58
C ASN A 11 -10.36 9.04 -23.09
N LEU A 12 -9.84 8.01 -22.41
CA LEU A 12 -9.43 8.11 -21.00
C LEU A 12 -8.34 9.14 -20.78
N LYS A 13 -7.33 9.19 -21.66
CA LYS A 13 -6.25 10.20 -21.61
C LYS A 13 -6.81 11.63 -21.73
N GLY A 14 -7.74 11.86 -22.65
CA GLY A 14 -8.40 13.16 -22.82
C GLY A 14 -9.22 13.56 -21.58
N LYS A 15 -10.04 12.64 -21.04
CA LYS A 15 -10.80 12.85 -19.81
C LYS A 15 -9.89 13.18 -18.62
N TRP A 16 -8.75 12.50 -18.53
CA TRP A 16 -7.78 12.75 -17.47
C TRP A 16 -7.15 14.14 -17.57
N ALA A 17 -6.73 14.54 -18.78
CA ALA A 17 -6.15 15.85 -19.03
C ALA A 17 -7.14 16.98 -18.63
N ASN A 18 -8.42 16.84 -19.00
CA ASN A 18 -9.47 17.80 -18.65
C ASN A 18 -9.69 17.88 -17.14
N LEU A 19 -9.84 16.75 -16.45
CA LEU A 19 -10.01 16.73 -14.99
C LEU A 19 -8.82 17.35 -14.24
N ARG A 20 -7.60 17.17 -14.74
CA ARG A 20 -6.39 17.76 -14.16
C ARG A 20 -6.33 19.27 -14.39
N ALA A 21 -6.77 19.74 -15.56
CA ALA A 21 -6.84 21.17 -15.86
C ALA A 21 -7.90 21.89 -15.00
N GLU A 22 -9.07 21.27 -14.84
CA GLU A 22 -10.15 21.81 -14.00
C GLU A 22 -9.82 21.74 -12.51
N ASN A 23 -9.10 20.71 -12.07
CA ASN A 23 -8.75 20.49 -10.67
C ASN A 23 -7.24 20.19 -10.51
N PRO A 24 -6.36 21.20 -10.56
CA PRO A 24 -4.90 20.99 -10.51
C PRO A 24 -4.38 20.31 -9.24
N HIS A 25 -5.17 20.30 -8.16
CA HIS A 25 -4.83 19.66 -6.89
C HIS A 25 -5.48 18.28 -6.71
N LEU A 26 -6.26 17.81 -7.69
CA LEU A 26 -6.92 16.51 -7.64
C LEU A 26 -5.87 15.41 -7.66
N ARG A 27 -5.93 14.51 -6.67
CA ARG A 27 -5.02 13.38 -6.62
C ARG A 27 -5.46 12.35 -7.65
N ILE A 28 -4.49 11.69 -8.28
CA ILE A 28 -4.75 10.68 -9.31
C ILE A 28 -5.68 9.54 -8.82
N ARG A 29 -5.66 9.21 -7.52
CA ARG A 29 -6.61 8.26 -6.93
C ARG A 29 -8.05 8.74 -7.09
N ASP A 30 -8.32 9.96 -6.66
CA ASP A 30 -9.65 10.54 -6.61
C ASP A 30 -10.14 10.80 -8.05
N ALA A 31 -9.22 11.12 -8.96
CA ALA A 31 -9.50 11.18 -10.38
C ALA A 31 -9.87 9.82 -10.98
N ALA A 32 -9.13 8.76 -10.64
CA ALA A 32 -9.41 7.40 -11.10
C ALA A 32 -10.79 6.94 -10.63
N GLU A 33 -11.16 7.23 -9.39
CA GLU A 33 -12.50 6.97 -8.84
C GLU A 33 -13.59 7.74 -9.62
N LYS A 34 -13.40 9.04 -9.87
CA LYS A 34 -14.33 9.85 -10.70
C LYS A 34 -14.49 9.32 -12.13
N LEU A 35 -13.43 8.73 -12.68
CA LEU A 35 -13.40 8.18 -14.03
C LEU A 35 -13.81 6.70 -14.08
N ASN A 36 -14.11 6.09 -12.93
CA ASN A 36 -14.45 4.68 -12.78
C ASN A 36 -13.39 3.73 -13.39
N VAL A 37 -12.11 4.02 -13.12
CA VAL A 37 -10.95 3.21 -13.51
C VAL A 37 -10.02 3.02 -12.31
N SER A 38 -9.08 2.08 -12.41
CA SER A 38 -8.02 1.95 -11.41
C SER A 38 -6.98 3.06 -11.55
N GLU A 39 -6.21 3.28 -10.47
CA GLU A 39 -5.15 4.28 -10.46
C GLU A 39 -4.02 3.93 -11.44
N ALA A 40 -3.71 2.65 -11.61
CA ALA A 40 -2.72 2.19 -12.57
C ALA A 40 -3.19 2.38 -14.02
N GLU A 41 -4.47 2.11 -14.33
CA GLU A 41 -5.04 2.38 -15.66
C GLU A 41 -4.92 3.86 -16.03
N LEU A 42 -5.27 4.74 -15.09
CA LEU A 42 -5.15 6.18 -15.29
C LEU A 42 -3.70 6.61 -15.49
N LEU A 43 -2.77 6.05 -14.69
CA LEU A 43 -1.34 6.33 -14.80
C LEU A 43 -0.76 5.80 -16.13
N ALA A 44 -1.26 4.68 -16.64
CA ALA A 44 -0.80 4.08 -17.90
C ALA A 44 -1.07 4.98 -19.11
N THR A 45 -2.07 5.87 -19.06
CA THR A 45 -2.34 6.85 -20.14
C THR A 45 -1.22 7.88 -20.34
N GLU A 46 -0.33 8.01 -19.36
CA GLU A 46 0.77 8.97 -19.32
C GLU A 46 2.13 8.33 -19.66
N ILE A 47 2.16 7.04 -20.02
CA ILE A 47 3.39 6.36 -20.42
C ILE A 47 3.98 7.05 -21.66
N GLY A 48 5.29 7.29 -21.62
CA GLY A 48 6.03 8.01 -22.67
C GLY A 48 6.00 9.53 -22.54
N ALA A 49 5.20 10.08 -21.62
CA ALA A 49 5.21 11.51 -21.29
C ALA A 49 5.82 11.74 -19.89
N SER A 50 5.02 11.55 -18.84
CA SER A 50 5.43 11.74 -17.44
C SER A 50 5.68 10.42 -16.71
N VAL A 51 5.39 9.29 -17.37
CA VAL A 51 5.47 7.95 -16.81
C VAL A 51 6.36 7.06 -17.67
N VAL A 52 7.18 6.24 -17.02
CA VAL A 52 7.96 5.16 -17.65
C VAL A 52 7.48 3.83 -17.06
N LEU A 53 7.08 2.90 -17.92
CA LEU A 53 6.74 1.54 -17.53
C LEU A 53 8.02 0.77 -17.19
N LEU A 54 8.02 0.13 -16.02
CA LEU A 54 9.13 -0.66 -15.52
C LEU A 54 8.74 -2.13 -15.41
N GLU A 55 9.73 -3.02 -15.53
CA GLU A 55 9.57 -4.41 -15.15
C GLU A 55 9.33 -4.52 -13.63
N PRO A 56 8.31 -5.27 -13.15
CA PRO A 56 7.94 -5.31 -11.73
C PRO A 56 9.05 -5.76 -10.78
N LYS A 57 10.03 -6.51 -11.30
CA LYS A 57 11.23 -6.95 -10.56
C LYS A 57 12.08 -5.78 -10.01
N CYS A 58 11.90 -4.55 -10.51
CA CYS A 58 12.62 -3.36 -10.03
C CYS A 58 12.37 -3.06 -8.53
N ALA A 59 11.21 -3.47 -8.02
CA ALA A 59 10.84 -3.39 -6.62
C ALA A 59 11.88 -4.00 -5.68
N ARG A 60 12.38 -5.17 -6.06
CA ARG A 60 13.31 -5.97 -5.28
C ARG A 60 14.65 -5.25 -5.14
N ASP A 61 15.16 -4.73 -6.26
CA ASP A 61 16.44 -4.07 -6.29
C ASP A 61 16.38 -2.69 -5.64
N PHE A 62 15.32 -1.91 -5.88
CA PHE A 62 15.17 -0.62 -5.22
C PHE A 62 15.07 -0.77 -3.69
N ALA A 63 14.30 -1.73 -3.20
CA ALA A 63 14.24 -1.99 -1.76
C ALA A 63 15.59 -2.48 -1.22
N GLY A 64 16.33 -3.28 -2.00
CA GLY A 64 17.60 -3.88 -1.59
C GLY A 64 18.82 -2.94 -1.63
N THR A 65 18.80 -1.84 -2.39
CA THR A 65 19.99 -1.01 -2.56
C THR A 65 20.19 -0.06 -1.37
N ARG A 66 21.26 -0.29 -0.60
CA ARG A 66 21.73 0.59 0.49
C ARG A 66 22.13 2.00 0.03
N LYS A 67 22.14 2.24 -1.29
CA LYS A 67 22.53 3.51 -1.93
C LYS A 67 21.37 4.49 -2.07
N ASN A 68 20.14 4.01 -1.89
CA ASN A 68 18.96 4.85 -1.78
C ASN A 68 19.02 5.59 -0.45
N ARG A 69 19.56 6.81 -0.49
CA ARG A 69 19.49 7.77 0.62
C ARG A 69 18.03 8.02 1.03
N ARG A 70 17.80 8.91 2.00
CA ARG A 70 16.48 9.21 2.55
C ARG A 70 15.39 9.42 1.48
N ILE A 71 14.34 8.61 1.53
CA ILE A 71 13.14 8.65 0.69
C ILE A 71 11.89 8.93 1.53
N MET A 72 10.72 9.01 0.89
CA MET A 72 9.43 8.89 1.56
C MET A 72 8.67 7.67 1.03
N ALA A 73 8.37 6.72 1.91
CA ALA A 73 7.56 5.55 1.61
C ALA A 73 6.09 5.85 1.91
N LEU A 74 5.19 5.53 0.98
CA LEU A 74 3.75 5.69 1.11
C LEU A 74 3.06 4.33 0.92
N THR A 75 2.30 3.94 1.93
CA THR A 75 1.40 2.79 1.89
C THR A 75 0.04 3.23 2.39
N ARG A 76 -1.03 2.79 1.72
CA ARG A 76 -2.39 3.19 2.09
C ARG A 76 -3.40 2.06 1.94
N ASN A 77 -4.52 2.21 2.62
CA ASN A 77 -5.78 1.54 2.30
C ASN A 77 -6.87 2.58 2.07
N GLU A 78 -8.13 2.15 2.01
CA GLU A 78 -9.22 3.09 1.70
C GLU A 78 -9.32 4.22 2.73
N GLU A 79 -9.19 3.85 4.00
CA GLU A 79 -9.40 4.70 5.16
C GLU A 79 -8.16 5.51 5.57
N ILE A 80 -6.96 5.01 5.30
CA ILE A 80 -5.76 5.58 5.89
C ILE A 80 -4.56 5.58 4.95
N VAL A 81 -3.89 6.73 4.89
CA VAL A 81 -2.60 6.93 4.24
C VAL A 81 -1.49 6.96 5.29
N HIS A 82 -0.42 6.19 5.06
CA HIS A 82 0.79 6.21 5.86
C HIS A 82 1.97 6.66 5.03
N GLU A 83 2.58 7.77 5.44
CA GLU A 83 3.77 8.35 4.83
C GLU A 83 4.91 8.33 5.84
N ARG A 84 6.05 7.74 5.46
CA ARG A 84 7.22 7.66 6.34
C ARG A 84 8.49 8.02 5.58
N LYS A 85 9.17 9.07 6.05
CA LYS A 85 10.50 9.45 5.55
C LYS A 85 11.58 8.67 6.27
N GLY A 86 12.52 8.10 5.52
CA GLY A 86 13.56 7.23 6.06
C GLY A 86 14.44 6.60 4.98
N GLU A 87 15.29 5.68 5.39
CA GLU A 87 16.12 4.87 4.49
C GLU A 87 15.66 3.40 4.54
N TYR A 88 15.66 2.72 3.39
CA TYR A 88 15.46 1.27 3.36
C TYR A 88 16.74 0.58 3.86
N LYS A 89 16.83 0.38 5.18
CA LYS A 89 17.90 -0.38 5.83
C LYS A 89 17.42 -1.77 6.20
N ASN A 90 18.37 -2.71 6.27
CA ASN A 90 18.16 -4.10 6.67
C ASN A 90 17.06 -4.78 5.84
N VAL A 91 17.12 -4.59 4.52
CA VAL A 91 16.16 -5.24 3.63
C VAL A 91 16.55 -6.69 3.44
N GLU A 92 15.75 -7.58 4.01
CA GLU A 92 15.89 -9.01 3.89
C GLU A 92 14.85 -9.51 2.89
N ILE A 93 15.33 -10.14 1.81
CA ILE A 93 14.47 -10.76 0.80
C ILE A 93 14.49 -12.26 1.05
N MET A 94 13.34 -12.81 1.44
CA MET A 94 13.17 -14.22 1.72
C MET A 94 12.76 -14.96 0.44
N SER A 95 13.56 -15.93 0.01
CA SER A 95 13.20 -16.86 -1.06
C SER A 95 12.22 -17.93 -0.56
N GLY A 96 11.13 -18.16 -1.30
CA GLY A 96 10.07 -19.11 -0.95
C GLY A 96 8.72 -18.75 -1.58
N HIS A 97 7.66 -19.52 -1.30
CA HIS A 97 6.33 -19.40 -1.93
C HIS A 97 5.69 -18.00 -1.89
N ALA A 98 6.03 -17.16 -0.91
CA ALA A 98 5.41 -15.84 -0.73
C ALA A 98 6.25 -14.67 -1.26
N GLN A 99 7.48 -14.91 -1.75
CA GLN A 99 8.46 -13.88 -2.17
C GLN A 99 8.36 -12.60 -1.31
N MET A 100 8.74 -12.71 -0.04
CA MET A 100 8.54 -11.64 0.93
C MET A 100 9.81 -10.81 1.08
N ALA A 101 9.67 -9.50 1.20
CA ALA A 101 10.76 -8.62 1.64
C ALA A 101 10.40 -7.95 2.96
N LEU A 102 11.37 -7.85 3.86
CA LEU A 102 11.25 -7.18 5.14
C LEU A 102 12.22 -6.01 5.14
N ALA A 103 11.74 -4.79 5.35
CA ALA A 103 12.58 -3.64 5.64
C ALA A 103 12.29 -3.21 7.06
N VAL A 104 13.16 -3.58 8.02
CA VAL A 104 12.90 -3.36 9.45
C VAL A 104 14.01 -2.50 10.04
N ASN A 105 13.69 -1.25 10.33
CA ASN A 105 14.58 -0.32 11.02
C ASN A 105 13.79 0.74 11.80
N GLU A 106 14.49 1.67 12.46
CA GLU A 106 13.88 2.73 13.29
C GLU A 106 13.01 3.71 12.50
N ASP A 107 13.28 3.86 11.21
CA ASP A 107 12.54 4.74 10.33
C ASP A 107 11.45 4.00 9.56
N ILE A 108 11.83 2.99 8.79
CA ILE A 108 10.94 2.22 7.91
C ILE A 108 10.79 0.81 8.47
N ASP A 109 9.55 0.42 8.79
CA ASP A 109 9.17 -0.95 9.10
C ASP A 109 8.09 -1.42 8.11
N LEU A 110 8.50 -2.22 7.12
CA LEU A 110 7.65 -2.71 6.03
C LEU A 110 7.80 -4.22 5.90
N ARG A 111 6.66 -4.91 5.73
CA ARG A 111 6.60 -6.27 5.20
C ARG A 111 5.93 -6.22 3.84
N ILE A 112 6.66 -6.68 2.83
CA ILE A 112 6.33 -6.55 1.42
C ILE A 112 6.03 -7.94 0.87
N PHE A 113 4.88 -8.11 0.23
CA PHE A 113 4.51 -9.35 -0.46
C PHE A 113 4.64 -9.13 -1.96
N LEU A 114 5.83 -9.42 -2.50
CA LEU A 114 6.20 -9.09 -3.88
C LEU A 114 5.29 -9.77 -4.92
N VAL A 115 4.66 -10.89 -4.56
CA VAL A 115 3.69 -11.60 -5.41
C VAL A 115 2.48 -10.75 -5.83
N ASN A 116 2.19 -9.66 -5.13
CA ASN A 116 1.09 -8.76 -5.50
C ASN A 116 1.57 -7.45 -6.15
N TRP A 117 2.85 -7.35 -6.52
CA TRP A 117 3.40 -6.19 -7.21
C TRP A 117 3.44 -6.52 -8.71
N HIS A 118 2.32 -6.28 -9.40
CA HIS A 118 2.12 -6.67 -10.79
C HIS A 118 2.55 -5.59 -11.78
N PHE A 119 2.38 -4.31 -11.44
CA PHE A 119 2.80 -3.20 -12.28
C PHE A 119 3.75 -2.27 -11.52
N ALA A 120 4.75 -1.76 -12.24
CA ALA A 120 5.71 -0.81 -11.71
C ALA A 120 5.91 0.36 -12.68
N PHE A 121 5.92 1.56 -12.14
CA PHE A 121 6.05 2.79 -12.92
C PHE A 121 7.05 3.74 -12.24
N ALA A 122 7.91 4.37 -13.03
CA ALA A 122 8.58 5.60 -12.64
C ALA A 122 7.73 6.79 -13.08
N VAL A 123 7.46 7.71 -12.17
CA VAL A 123 6.55 8.84 -12.39
C VAL A 123 7.26 10.14 -12.04
N THR A 124 7.22 11.09 -12.96
CA THR A 124 7.74 12.44 -12.81
C THR A 124 6.60 13.44 -12.89
N ASN A 125 6.28 14.11 -11.79
CA ASN A 125 5.27 15.16 -11.76
C ASN A 125 5.95 16.53 -11.62
N GLU A 126 5.73 17.40 -12.60
CA GLU A 126 6.13 18.80 -12.51
C GLU A 126 5.09 19.62 -11.75
N SER A 127 5.55 20.52 -10.89
CA SER A 127 4.68 21.42 -10.13
C SER A 127 5.39 22.74 -9.84
N GLN A 128 4.63 23.74 -9.39
CA GLN A 128 5.21 25.01 -8.91
C GLN A 128 6.20 24.82 -7.74
N ARG A 129 6.12 23.70 -7.01
CA ARG A 129 7.03 23.34 -5.92
C ARG A 129 8.26 22.55 -6.38
N GLY A 130 8.42 22.40 -7.70
CA GLY A 130 9.49 21.62 -8.33
C GLY A 130 9.04 20.23 -8.77
N THR A 131 10.01 19.50 -9.32
CA THR A 131 9.84 18.15 -9.88
C THR A 131 9.76 17.10 -8.78
N MET A 132 8.67 16.34 -8.75
CA MET A 132 8.49 15.19 -7.87
C MET A 132 8.69 13.89 -8.63
N ARG A 133 9.65 13.09 -8.19
CA ARG A 133 9.96 11.77 -8.78
C ARG A 133 9.54 10.66 -7.84
N SER A 134 8.99 9.58 -8.39
CA SER A 134 8.56 8.43 -7.59
C SER A 134 8.59 7.11 -8.35
N LEU A 135 8.79 6.02 -7.63
CA LEU A 135 8.49 4.67 -8.07
C LEU A 135 7.15 4.25 -7.47
N GLN A 136 6.23 3.78 -8.31
CA GLN A 136 4.87 3.42 -7.90
C GLN A 136 4.54 2.00 -8.34
N PHE A 137 4.00 1.22 -7.39
CA PHE A 137 3.77 -0.21 -7.54
C PHE A 137 2.30 -0.53 -7.29
N PHE A 138 1.74 -1.38 -8.15
CA PHE A 138 0.31 -1.67 -8.19
C PHE A 138 0.05 -3.17 -8.28
N ASP A 139 -1.10 -3.58 -7.77
CA ASP A 139 -1.61 -4.96 -7.84
C ASP A 139 -2.23 -5.22 -9.23
N ILE A 140 -2.61 -6.47 -9.51
CA ILE A 140 -3.13 -6.89 -10.82
C ILE A 140 -4.44 -6.17 -11.20
N ASP A 141 -5.18 -5.68 -10.21
CA ASP A 141 -6.40 -4.90 -10.41
C ASP A 141 -6.13 -3.39 -10.53
N GLY A 142 -4.85 -3.00 -10.61
CA GLY A 142 -4.43 -1.61 -10.74
C GLY A 142 -4.53 -0.78 -9.46
N THR A 143 -4.80 -1.41 -8.31
CA THR A 143 -4.79 -0.71 -7.02
C THR A 143 -3.35 -0.45 -6.54
N ALA A 144 -3.06 0.76 -6.04
CA ALA A 144 -1.74 1.06 -5.47
C ALA A 144 -1.41 0.20 -4.25
N VAL A 145 -0.21 -0.39 -4.29
CA VAL A 145 0.38 -1.23 -3.23
C VAL A 145 1.45 -0.46 -2.47
N HIS A 146 2.34 0.23 -3.19
CA HIS A 146 3.40 1.02 -2.60
C HIS A 146 3.79 2.19 -3.49
N LYS A 147 4.24 3.28 -2.87
CA LYS A 147 4.93 4.35 -3.60
C LYS A 147 6.16 4.78 -2.83
N VAL A 148 7.25 4.98 -3.55
CA VAL A 148 8.47 5.56 -3.02
C VAL A 148 8.72 6.88 -3.71
N PHE A 149 8.70 7.97 -2.95
CA PHE A 149 8.97 9.30 -3.45
C PHE A 149 10.39 9.73 -3.09
N LEU A 150 11.07 10.35 -4.04
CA LEU A 150 12.33 11.01 -3.79
C LEU A 150 12.10 12.25 -2.91
N THR A 151 13.09 12.56 -2.10
CA THR A 151 13.22 13.78 -1.32
C THR A 151 14.47 14.52 -1.76
N GLU A 152 14.66 15.75 -1.27
CA GLU A 152 15.90 16.53 -1.49
C GLU A 152 17.17 15.77 -1.08
N LYS A 153 17.07 14.81 -0.15
CA LYS A 153 18.19 14.00 0.33
C LYS A 153 18.31 12.65 -0.38
N SER A 154 17.47 12.35 -1.35
CA SER A 154 17.54 11.10 -2.11
C SER A 154 18.75 11.07 -3.05
N ASN A 155 19.08 9.87 -3.54
CA ASN A 155 20.13 9.67 -4.54
C ASN A 155 19.47 9.61 -5.93
N LEU A 156 19.61 10.68 -6.71
CA LEU A 156 19.00 10.78 -8.04
C LEU A 156 19.66 9.82 -9.04
N ASP A 157 20.99 9.71 -9.03
CA ASP A 157 21.73 8.84 -9.93
C ASP A 157 21.34 7.36 -9.77
N GLU A 158 21.10 6.92 -8.52
CA GLU A 158 20.64 5.56 -8.25
C GLU A 158 19.20 5.33 -8.75
N TYR A 159 18.34 6.34 -8.61
CA TYR A 159 16.98 6.30 -9.15
C TYR A 159 17.00 6.18 -10.69
N GLU A 160 17.84 6.96 -11.36
CA GLU A 160 17.98 6.92 -12.83
C GLU A 160 18.54 5.59 -13.32
N LYS A 161 19.55 5.04 -12.64
CA LYS A 161 20.08 3.69 -12.93
C LYS A 161 19.03 2.60 -12.80
N ILE A 162 18.12 2.72 -11.83
CA ILE A 162 17.01 1.77 -11.64
C ILE A 162 16.02 1.90 -12.78
N ILE A 163 15.70 3.12 -13.23
CA ILE A 163 14.85 3.31 -14.41
C ILE A 163 15.49 2.67 -15.63
N GLU A 164 16.77 2.98 -15.89
CA GLU A 164 17.48 2.45 -17.06
C GLU A 164 17.52 0.92 -17.06
N LYS A 165 17.91 0.32 -15.93
CA LYS A 165 18.03 -1.13 -15.77
C LYS A 165 16.69 -1.87 -15.92
N TYR A 166 15.60 -1.26 -15.48
CA TYR A 166 14.29 -1.92 -15.41
C TYR A 166 13.25 -1.36 -16.36
N ARG A 167 13.65 -0.48 -17.28
CA ARG A 167 12.74 0.05 -18.30
C ARG A 167 12.16 -1.10 -19.09
N HIS A 168 10.83 -1.19 -19.14
CA HIS A 168 10.18 -2.21 -19.95
C HIS A 168 10.54 -2.00 -21.43
N PRO A 169 10.91 -3.07 -22.17
CA PRO A 169 11.34 -2.93 -23.56
C PRO A 169 10.25 -2.34 -24.46
N ASN A 170 8.98 -2.68 -24.19
CA ASN A 170 7.83 -2.10 -24.87
C ASN A 170 7.13 -1.06 -23.98
N GLN A 171 7.27 0.23 -24.27
CA GLN A 171 6.53 1.28 -23.54
C GLN A 171 5.09 1.47 -24.04
N ASN A 172 4.69 0.78 -25.10
CA ASN A 172 3.31 0.74 -25.60
C ASN A 172 2.63 -0.59 -25.27
N GLU A 173 3.12 -1.28 -24.23
CA GLU A 173 2.58 -2.56 -23.79
C GLU A 173 1.11 -2.42 -23.38
N THR A 174 0.28 -3.39 -23.79
CA THR A 174 -1.10 -3.43 -23.33
C THR A 174 -1.13 -4.08 -21.95
N LEU A 175 -1.43 -3.30 -20.92
CA LEU A 175 -1.49 -3.80 -19.55
C LEU A 175 -2.82 -4.52 -19.31
N GLU A 176 -2.76 -5.78 -18.87
CA GLU A 176 -3.95 -6.58 -18.55
C GLU A 176 -4.32 -6.45 -17.07
N PHE A 177 -5.41 -5.76 -16.78
CA PHE A 177 -5.94 -5.63 -15.42
C PHE A 177 -6.94 -6.75 -15.12
N LYS A 178 -6.88 -7.33 -13.91
CA LYS A 178 -7.80 -8.37 -13.45
C LYS A 178 -8.51 -7.94 -12.20
N ALA A 179 -9.85 -8.02 -12.21
CA ALA A 179 -10.66 -7.72 -11.04
C ALA A 179 -10.25 -8.58 -9.84
N LYS A 180 -10.31 -8.00 -8.64
CA LYS A 180 -10.08 -8.77 -7.42
C LYS A 180 -11.19 -9.80 -7.25
N PRO A 181 -10.86 -11.03 -6.81
CA PRO A 181 -11.89 -11.95 -6.35
C PRO A 181 -12.68 -11.29 -5.23
N ALA A 182 -14.00 -11.43 -5.29
CA ALA A 182 -14.89 -10.96 -4.24
C ALA A 182 -14.49 -11.58 -2.90
N LYS A 183 -14.60 -10.80 -1.82
CA LYS A 183 -14.42 -11.35 -0.46
C LYS A 183 -15.51 -12.41 -0.28
N GLU A 184 -15.13 -13.61 0.13
CA GLU A 184 -16.10 -14.65 0.50
C GLU A 184 -17.03 -14.09 1.59
N ALA A 185 -18.33 -14.36 1.43
CA ALA A 185 -19.31 -13.95 2.42
C ALA A 185 -19.01 -14.63 3.76
N GLU A 186 -19.15 -13.86 4.84
CA GLU A 186 -19.00 -14.39 6.19
C GLU A 186 -20.15 -15.37 6.46
N LYS A 187 -19.81 -16.54 6.98
CA LYS A 187 -20.82 -17.48 7.49
C LYS A 187 -21.42 -16.93 8.78
N PRO A 188 -22.66 -17.30 9.13
CA PRO A 188 -23.21 -16.97 10.45
C PRO A 188 -22.29 -17.41 11.59
N ASP A 189 -22.17 -16.58 12.63
CA ASP A 189 -21.33 -16.89 13.80
C ASP A 189 -21.77 -18.20 14.50
N SER A 190 -23.04 -18.59 14.33
CA SER A 190 -23.61 -19.86 14.81
C SER A 190 -23.03 -21.11 14.13
N GLU A 191 -22.41 -20.97 12.96
CA GLU A 191 -21.73 -22.09 12.27
C GLU A 191 -20.29 -22.28 12.75
N ILE A 192 -19.80 -21.45 13.67
CA ILE A 192 -18.45 -21.51 14.20
C ILE A 192 -18.44 -22.44 15.43
N ASP A 193 -17.49 -23.38 15.48
CA ASP A 193 -17.10 -24.08 16.70
C ASP A 193 -16.43 -23.08 17.68
N ILE A 194 -17.24 -22.31 18.41
CA ILE A 194 -16.79 -21.24 19.30
C ILE A 194 -15.90 -21.81 20.42
N GLU A 195 -16.29 -22.95 21.00
CA GLU A 195 -15.56 -23.55 22.12
C GLU A 195 -14.17 -24.02 21.67
N GLY A 196 -14.08 -24.77 20.57
CA GLY A 196 -12.80 -25.20 20.03
C GLY A 196 -11.97 -24.03 19.48
N PHE A 197 -12.61 -22.98 18.97
CA PHE A 197 -11.95 -21.75 18.58
C PHE A 197 -11.25 -21.07 19.77
N ARG A 198 -11.97 -20.83 20.88
CA ARG A 198 -11.43 -20.22 22.10
C ARG A 198 -10.32 -21.05 22.74
N LYS A 199 -10.54 -22.36 22.88
CA LYS A 199 -9.51 -23.32 23.36
C LYS A 199 -8.25 -23.29 22.49
N GLY A 200 -8.42 -23.11 21.18
CA GLY A 200 -7.30 -22.96 20.25
C GLY A 200 -6.59 -21.62 20.39
N TRP A 201 -7.35 -20.51 20.50
CA TRP A 201 -6.81 -19.16 20.66
C TRP A 201 -5.92 -19.09 21.91
N ALA A 202 -6.39 -19.58 23.05
CA ALA A 202 -5.67 -19.54 24.33
C ALA A 202 -4.26 -20.19 24.28
N LYS A 203 -4.02 -21.11 23.34
CA LYS A 203 -2.72 -21.79 23.17
C LYS A 203 -1.69 -20.95 22.42
N PHE A 204 -2.07 -19.83 21.81
CA PHE A 204 -1.14 -19.00 21.02
C PHE A 204 -0.40 -17.96 21.88
N LYS A 205 0.91 -18.15 22.01
CA LYS A 205 1.83 -17.21 22.67
C LYS A 205 2.41 -16.12 21.74
N ARG A 206 2.21 -16.20 20.41
CA ARG A 206 2.80 -15.27 19.41
C ARG A 206 1.80 -14.89 18.31
N HIS A 207 1.64 -13.60 18.06
CA HIS A 207 0.74 -13.00 17.05
C HIS A 207 0.87 -13.59 15.64
N ALA A 208 2.09 -13.93 15.18
CA ALA A 208 2.28 -14.50 13.85
C ALA A 208 1.69 -15.91 13.69
N ARG A 209 1.60 -16.69 14.79
CA ARG A 209 0.98 -18.02 14.78
C ARG A 209 -0.55 -17.94 14.78
N PHE A 210 -1.12 -16.85 15.29
CA PHE A 210 -2.55 -16.58 15.28
C PHE A 210 -3.10 -16.38 13.85
N LEU A 211 -2.39 -15.64 12.99
CA LEU A 211 -2.80 -15.42 11.58
C LEU A 211 -2.84 -16.71 10.75
N SER A 212 -1.93 -17.65 11.02
CA SER A 212 -1.91 -18.96 10.35
C SER A 212 -3.05 -19.88 10.82
N PHE A 213 -3.56 -19.67 12.02
CA PHE A 213 -4.66 -20.44 12.60
C PHE A 213 -6.02 -20.00 12.05
N ASP A 214 -6.26 -18.68 11.95
CA ASP A 214 -7.50 -18.11 11.37
C ASP A 214 -7.73 -18.58 9.92
N ALA A 215 -6.68 -18.54 9.10
CA ALA A 215 -6.80 -18.79 7.66
C ALA A 215 -6.86 -20.28 7.26
N LYS A 216 -6.19 -21.19 8.00
CA LYS A 216 -6.07 -22.60 7.59
C LYS A 216 -7.03 -23.56 8.28
N VAL A 217 -7.54 -23.23 9.47
CA VAL A 217 -8.19 -24.25 10.31
C VAL A 217 -9.70 -24.04 10.45
N ARG A 218 -10.24 -22.81 10.31
CA ARG A 218 -11.66 -22.58 10.63
C ARG A 218 -12.49 -21.67 9.71
N ARG A 219 -11.93 -21.09 8.64
CA ARG A 219 -12.66 -20.16 7.73
C ARG A 219 -13.41 -19.02 8.47
N VAL A 220 -12.88 -18.59 9.61
CA VAL A 220 -13.48 -17.51 10.41
C VAL A 220 -12.87 -16.19 9.95
N ALA A 221 -13.69 -15.23 9.50
CA ALA A 221 -13.16 -13.91 9.18
C ALA A 221 -12.68 -13.20 10.46
N ARG A 222 -11.67 -12.34 10.32
CA ARG A 222 -10.99 -11.70 11.47
C ARG A 222 -11.93 -10.94 12.40
N GLU A 223 -12.96 -10.30 11.86
CA GLU A 223 -13.96 -9.57 12.66
C GLU A 223 -14.84 -10.55 13.44
N GLN A 224 -15.25 -11.66 12.83
CA GLN A 224 -15.99 -12.73 13.52
C GLN A 224 -15.16 -13.32 14.65
N ALA A 225 -13.87 -13.58 14.41
CA ALA A 225 -12.93 -14.05 15.41
C ALA A 225 -12.92 -13.13 16.65
N LEU A 226 -12.91 -11.80 16.45
CA LEU A 226 -12.97 -10.84 17.55
C LEU A 226 -14.33 -10.83 18.27
N ARG A 227 -15.44 -11.05 17.56
CA ARG A 227 -16.78 -11.12 18.18
C ARG A 227 -16.95 -12.36 19.06
N VAL A 228 -16.44 -13.51 18.60
CA VAL A 228 -16.63 -14.79 19.30
C VAL A 228 -15.53 -15.09 20.32
N ALA A 229 -14.47 -14.30 20.37
CA ALA A 229 -13.40 -14.43 21.37
C ALA A 229 -13.92 -14.20 22.80
N ASP A 230 -13.20 -14.74 23.79
CA ASP A 230 -13.46 -14.41 25.19
C ASP A 230 -13.19 -12.93 25.46
N ARG A 231 -13.99 -12.33 26.33
CA ARG A 231 -13.93 -10.88 26.65
C ARG A 231 -12.55 -10.44 27.15
N GLU A 232 -11.82 -11.34 27.81
CA GLU A 232 -10.45 -11.11 28.28
C GLU A 232 -9.45 -10.98 27.12
N MET A 233 -9.74 -11.59 25.98
CA MET A 233 -8.89 -11.63 24.79
C MET A 233 -9.26 -10.52 23.80
N ALA A 234 -10.55 -10.21 23.64
CA ALA A 234 -11.04 -9.13 22.79
C ALA A 234 -12.34 -8.55 23.35
N TYR A 235 -12.48 -7.22 23.26
CA TYR A 235 -13.72 -6.53 23.54
C TYR A 235 -13.83 -5.29 22.66
N GLU A 236 -15.05 -4.95 22.29
CA GLU A 236 -15.33 -3.75 21.49
C GLU A 236 -15.10 -2.49 22.31
N VAL A 237 -14.56 -1.46 21.66
CA VAL A 237 -14.35 -0.13 22.23
C VAL A 237 -14.97 0.92 21.34
N ASP A 238 -15.57 1.93 21.95
CA ASP A 238 -16.11 3.09 21.23
C ASP A 238 -15.02 3.75 20.35
N ALA A 239 -15.30 3.91 19.06
CA ALA A 239 -14.41 4.53 18.09
C ALA A 239 -13.94 5.94 18.52
N LYS A 240 -14.75 6.70 19.26
CA LYS A 240 -14.36 8.02 19.80
C LYS A 240 -13.23 7.89 20.83
N LYS A 241 -13.20 6.80 21.61
CA LYS A 241 -12.13 6.53 22.60
C LYS A 241 -10.79 6.22 21.92
N PHE A 242 -10.80 5.69 20.70
CA PHE A 242 -9.58 5.48 19.91
C PHE A 242 -8.88 6.81 19.58
N SER A 243 -9.65 7.80 19.09
CA SER A 243 -9.14 9.15 18.79
C SER A 243 -8.59 9.84 20.05
N PHE A 244 -9.26 9.66 21.19
CA PHE A 244 -8.81 10.18 22.48
C PHE A 244 -7.49 9.54 22.94
N ARG A 245 -7.32 8.22 22.79
CA ARG A 245 -6.09 7.50 23.14
C ARG A 245 -4.90 7.95 22.28
N VAL A 246 -5.12 8.16 20.98
CA VAL A 246 -4.12 8.74 20.07
C VAL A 246 -3.66 10.13 20.53
N GLY A 247 -4.59 10.95 21.03
CA GLY A 247 -4.27 12.25 21.63
C GLY A 247 -3.49 12.15 22.95
N ARG A 248 -3.84 11.21 23.82
CA ARG A 248 -3.24 11.06 25.16
C ARG A 248 -1.84 10.43 25.17
N SER A 249 -1.56 9.55 24.21
CA SER A 249 -0.21 9.00 24.01
C SER A 249 0.83 10.09 23.69
N ARG A 250 0.41 11.14 22.96
CA ARG A 250 1.21 12.35 22.72
C ARG A 250 1.57 13.08 24.03
N GLU A 251 0.58 13.33 24.88
CA GLU A 251 0.78 14.03 26.17
C GLU A 251 1.76 13.27 27.07
N ARG A 252 1.68 11.94 27.07
CA ARG A 252 2.52 11.06 27.88
C ARG A 252 3.87 10.72 27.26
N LYS A 253 4.17 11.21 26.04
CA LYS A 253 5.38 10.87 25.27
C LYS A 253 5.62 9.35 25.17
N ALA A 254 4.55 8.55 25.16
CA ALA A 254 4.63 7.10 25.07
C ALA A 254 4.96 6.66 23.63
N SER A 255 5.67 5.54 23.49
CA SER A 255 5.90 4.90 22.20
C SER A 255 4.69 4.03 21.86
N ASP A 256 4.04 4.30 20.74
CA ASP A 256 2.92 3.51 20.21
C ASP A 256 3.27 2.95 18.83
N TYR A 257 2.81 1.74 18.56
CA TYR A 257 2.89 1.10 17.25
C TYR A 257 1.59 1.33 16.46
N GLY A 258 1.73 1.64 15.17
CA GLY A 258 0.62 1.83 14.25
C GLY A 258 0.79 0.95 13.03
N PHE A 259 -0.02 -0.10 12.94
CA PHE A 259 0.00 -1.08 11.87
C PHE A 259 -1.00 -0.76 10.76
N ARG A 260 -0.60 -0.93 9.50
CA ARG A 260 -1.47 -0.78 8.32
C ARG A 260 -1.20 -1.85 7.28
N ARG A 261 -2.28 -2.34 6.68
CA ARG A 261 -2.23 -3.40 5.66
C ARG A 261 -3.01 -2.98 4.42
N LYS A 262 -2.44 -3.28 3.26
CA LYS A 262 -3.13 -3.46 1.98
C LYS A 262 -2.69 -4.82 1.42
N ARG A 263 -3.43 -5.39 0.48
CA ARG A 263 -2.92 -6.55 -0.28
C ARG A 263 -1.58 -6.13 -0.93
N GLY A 264 -0.55 -6.96 -0.80
CA GLY A 264 0.80 -6.64 -1.28
C GLY A 264 1.74 -5.92 -0.31
N ASN A 265 1.24 -5.26 0.75
CA ASN A 265 2.10 -4.52 1.68
C ASN A 265 1.52 -4.35 3.09
N TYR A 266 2.43 -4.38 4.05
CA TYR A 266 2.18 -4.07 5.44
C TYR A 266 3.21 -3.03 5.91
N SER A 267 2.75 -1.92 6.46
CA SER A 267 3.60 -0.90 7.05
C SER A 267 3.30 -0.79 8.53
N ASP A 268 4.36 -0.82 9.33
CA ASP A 268 4.33 -0.46 10.73
C ASP A 268 4.98 0.91 10.91
N SER A 269 4.54 1.58 11.96
CA SER A 269 5.02 2.87 12.36
C SER A 269 5.21 2.89 13.87
N HIS A 270 6.46 3.17 14.23
CA HIS A 270 6.94 3.85 15.44
C HIS A 270 7.52 3.03 16.60
N ARG A 271 8.84 3.23 16.75
CA ARG A 271 9.62 3.08 17.98
C ARG A 271 9.98 4.45 18.61
N SER A 272 9.32 5.57 18.23
CA SER A 272 9.64 6.93 18.72
C SER A 272 8.42 7.85 18.90
N ARG A 273 8.63 9.06 19.45
CA ARG A 273 7.58 10.00 19.92
C ARG A 273 6.85 10.72 18.77
N ARG A 274 5.52 10.77 18.81
CA ARG A 274 4.69 11.55 17.85
C ARG A 274 4.86 13.07 18.06
N LYS A 275 5.26 13.79 17.01
CA LYS A 275 5.51 15.25 17.05
C LYS A 275 4.29 16.12 16.71
N SER A 276 3.36 15.67 15.85
CA SER A 276 2.15 16.42 15.51
C SER A 276 1.00 15.49 15.08
N SER A 277 -0.24 15.93 15.30
CA SER A 277 -1.46 15.35 14.73
C SER A 277 -2.40 16.47 14.30
N ARG A 278 -3.03 16.33 13.15
CA ARG A 278 -4.09 17.23 12.66
C ARG A 278 -5.25 16.35 12.19
N ARG A 279 -6.49 16.77 12.47
CA ARG A 279 -7.66 16.14 11.83
C ARG A 279 -7.57 16.43 10.34
N ALA A 280 -7.56 15.40 9.50
CA ALA A 280 -7.84 15.58 8.09
C ALA A 280 -9.31 16.00 7.99
N ARG A 281 -9.59 17.15 7.37
CA ARG A 281 -10.95 17.42 6.89
C ARG A 281 -11.16 16.48 5.71
N LEU A 282 -12.08 15.53 5.86
CA LEU A 282 -12.75 14.97 4.70
C LEU A 282 -13.46 16.14 4.01
N VAL A 283 -13.16 16.34 2.74
CA VAL A 283 -13.97 17.16 1.82
C VAL A 283 -14.80 16.17 1.03
#